data_AF-A0A1I2MGG2-F1
#
_entry.id   AF-A0A1I2MGG2-F1
#
_cell.length_a   1.000
_cell.length_b   1.000
_cell.length_c   1.000
_cell.angle_alpha   90.00
_cell.angle_beta   90.00
_cell.angle_gamma   90.00
#
_symmetry.space_group_name_H-M   'P 1'
#
loop_
_entity.id
_entity.type
_entity.pdbx_description
1 polymer ?
#
loop_
_entity_poly.entity_id
_entity_poly.type
_entity_poly.pdbx_seq_one_letter_code
_entity_poly.pdbx_strand_id
1 'polypeptide(L)'
;MDNRRIIKGLTVLMGVLLFTQAPAQSLTRKYSQWLTTPRSYVAYRTTAKPVVDGRLTEADWQKAAWTEDFEDISGKGFARPKYLTRAKMMWDDDCLYIAAELEEPNITATLTRHDDIIYRDNDFEVFIDPDDDGECYYEIELNALNTLFDLMLNRPYRNEGNFFDQWDCPGIKTAVYIDGTLNNDTDKDRSWTVEMVIPKNSVKTSFEHPLKAGNCWRINFSRVEWLSKPEENWVWSATGAIDMHMPERWGYLYFSGKTVGEGTDEVIFPHDMNLYRLLWAMYYAQAEAREKTGKYLLQIADFGLGDEDKALLPGGSQLRLEATDTMFKITIKTSGEVYSLDHNSHFVRKPLESKQ
;
A
#
# COMPACT_ATOMS: atom_id res chain seq x y z
N MET A 1 -89.17 2.62 -2.29
CA MET A 1 -88.25 2.77 -3.43
C MET A 1 -86.86 2.48 -2.87
N ASP A 2 -86.52 1.18 -2.81
CA ASP A 2 -85.66 0.46 -3.77
C ASP A 2 -84.18 0.70 -3.46
N ASN A 3 -83.44 -0.22 -2.83
CA ASN A 3 -82.97 -1.55 -3.25
C ASN A 3 -81.48 -1.52 -3.67
N ARG A 4 -80.69 -2.34 -2.96
CA ARG A 4 -79.50 -3.09 -3.40
C ARG A 4 -78.19 -2.33 -3.69
N ARG A 5 -77.13 -2.76 -3.00
CA ARG A 5 -75.84 -3.20 -3.58
C ARG A 5 -75.02 -3.93 -2.49
N ILE A 6 -75.06 -5.26 -2.48
CA ILE A 6 -74.04 -6.19 -3.01
C ILE A 6 -72.78 -6.23 -2.13
N ILE A 7 -72.71 -7.28 -1.30
CA ILE A 7 -71.50 -7.79 -0.63
C ILE A 7 -70.64 -8.47 -1.70
N LYS A 8 -69.40 -8.00 -1.90
CA LYS A 8 -68.38 -8.76 -2.64
C LYS A 8 -67.33 -9.24 -1.65
N GLY A 9 -67.18 -10.57 -1.57
CA GLY A 9 -66.14 -11.22 -0.79
C GLY A 9 -64.76 -10.86 -1.33
N LEU A 10 -63.84 -10.54 -0.42
CA LEU A 10 -62.44 -10.35 -0.71
C LEU A 10 -61.69 -11.61 -0.25
N THR A 11 -61.35 -12.47 -1.19
CA THR A 11 -60.44 -13.60 -0.96
C THR A 11 -59.04 -13.03 -0.76
N VAL A 12 -58.51 -13.12 0.47
CA VAL A 12 -57.12 -12.78 0.77
C VAL A 12 -56.24 -13.92 0.24
N LEU A 13 -55.60 -13.70 -0.91
CA LEU A 13 -54.55 -14.58 -1.42
C LEU A 13 -53.27 -14.28 -0.63
N MET A 14 -52.91 -15.14 0.31
CA MET A 14 -51.66 -15.04 1.06
C MET A 14 -50.51 -15.46 0.14
N GLY A 15 -49.93 -14.50 -0.59
CA GLY A 15 -48.75 -14.73 -1.41
C GLY A 15 -47.54 -15.00 -0.50
N VAL A 16 -47.04 -16.23 -0.54
CA VAL A 16 -45.73 -16.56 0.03
C VAL A 16 -44.67 -15.86 -0.81
N LEU A 17 -44.14 -14.75 -0.31
CA LEU A 17 -42.91 -14.15 -0.83
C LEU A 17 -41.75 -15.10 -0.50
N LEU A 18 -41.44 -15.97 -1.45
CA LEU A 18 -40.16 -16.68 -1.49
C LEU A 18 -39.07 -15.63 -1.71
N PHE A 19 -38.47 -15.15 -0.63
CA PHE A 19 -37.19 -14.46 -0.70
C PHE A 19 -36.15 -15.48 -1.16
N THR A 20 -35.87 -15.52 -2.46
CA THR A 20 -34.64 -16.14 -2.94
C THR A 20 -33.50 -15.31 -2.37
N GLN A 21 -32.84 -15.80 -1.31
CA GLN A 21 -31.58 -15.23 -0.87
C GLN A 21 -30.65 -15.29 -2.09
N ALA A 22 -30.31 -14.13 -2.64
CA ALA A 22 -29.21 -14.06 -3.59
C ALA A 22 -28.01 -14.73 -2.92
N PRO A 23 -27.28 -15.62 -3.61
CA PRO A 23 -26.07 -16.21 -3.04
C PRO A 23 -25.21 -15.08 -2.49
N ALA A 24 -24.81 -15.21 -1.22
CA ALA A 24 -23.98 -14.21 -0.56
C ALA A 24 -22.76 -13.94 -1.46
N GLN A 25 -22.55 -12.67 -1.80
CA GLN A 25 -21.39 -12.25 -2.56
C GLN A 25 -20.13 -12.71 -1.81
N SER A 26 -19.17 -13.33 -2.52
CA SER A 26 -17.91 -13.76 -1.92
C SER A 26 -17.24 -12.59 -1.20
N LEU A 27 -16.61 -12.88 -0.06
CA LEU A 27 -16.00 -11.87 0.81
C LEU A 27 -14.91 -11.10 0.07
N THR A 28 -14.10 -11.81 -0.70
CA THR A 28 -13.04 -11.23 -1.53
C THR A 28 -13.56 -10.41 -2.71
N ARG A 29 -14.80 -10.64 -3.16
CA ARG A 29 -15.45 -9.77 -4.15
C ARG A 29 -16.07 -8.55 -3.49
N LYS A 30 -16.62 -8.68 -2.28
CA LYS A 30 -17.14 -7.55 -1.50
C LYS A 30 -16.07 -6.48 -1.27
N TYR A 31 -14.85 -6.89 -0.93
CA TYR A 31 -13.72 -6.00 -0.68
C TYR A 31 -12.75 -5.87 -1.85
N SER A 32 -13.19 -6.13 -3.09
CA SER A 32 -12.27 -6.17 -4.25
C SER A 32 -11.52 -4.87 -4.50
N GLN A 33 -12.09 -3.72 -4.11
CA GLN A 33 -11.44 -2.40 -4.22
C GLN A 33 -10.12 -2.35 -3.43
N TRP A 34 -10.10 -2.97 -2.25
CA TRP A 34 -8.95 -3.02 -1.35
C TRP A 34 -8.20 -4.35 -1.46
N LEU A 35 -8.40 -5.13 -2.52
CA LEU A 35 -7.76 -6.43 -2.71
C LEU A 35 -7.18 -6.57 -4.12
N THR A 36 -6.87 -5.44 -4.75
CA THR A 36 -6.07 -5.39 -5.96
C THR A 36 -4.68 -5.97 -5.68
N THR A 37 -4.09 -6.60 -6.69
CA THR A 37 -2.70 -7.05 -6.60
C THR A 37 -1.81 -5.82 -6.56
N PRO A 38 -1.00 -5.63 -5.50
CA PRO A 38 -0.10 -4.49 -5.46
C PRO A 38 0.93 -4.55 -6.58
N ARG A 39 1.41 -3.38 -7.00
CA ARG A 39 2.49 -3.31 -7.99
C ARG A 39 3.79 -3.89 -7.44
N SER A 40 4.73 -4.18 -8.32
CA SER A 40 5.98 -4.81 -7.92
C SER A 40 7.16 -4.33 -8.75
N TYR A 41 8.32 -4.18 -8.12
CA TYR A 41 9.54 -3.69 -8.74
C TYR A 41 10.74 -4.56 -8.34
N VAL A 42 11.62 -4.85 -9.29
CA VAL A 42 12.89 -5.53 -9.03
C VAL A 42 14.01 -4.49 -8.93
N ALA A 43 14.53 -4.28 -7.74
CA ALA A 43 15.74 -3.49 -7.54
C ALA A 43 16.98 -4.35 -7.81
N TYR A 44 17.79 -3.91 -8.76
CA TYR A 44 19.07 -4.55 -9.07
C TYR A 44 20.22 -3.86 -8.33
N ARG A 45 21.33 -4.58 -8.20
CA ARG A 45 22.53 -4.03 -7.56
C ARG A 45 23.17 -2.95 -8.43
N THR A 46 23.52 -1.82 -7.82
CA THR A 46 24.33 -0.80 -8.49
C THR A 46 25.80 -1.21 -8.56
N THR A 47 26.53 -0.77 -9.58
CA THR A 47 27.98 -0.96 -9.74
C THR A 47 28.80 0.13 -9.05
N ALA A 48 28.18 1.29 -8.80
CA ALA A 48 28.80 2.42 -8.12
C ALA A 48 27.77 3.21 -7.31
N LYS A 49 28.22 3.91 -6.27
CA LYS A 49 27.35 4.83 -5.52
C LYS A 49 27.08 6.07 -6.39
N PRO A 50 25.82 6.45 -6.65
CA PRO A 50 25.49 7.62 -7.46
C PRO A 50 25.93 8.92 -6.76
N VAL A 51 26.15 9.97 -7.56
CA VAL A 51 26.35 11.31 -7.03
C VAL A 51 24.97 11.92 -6.82
N VAL A 52 24.61 12.13 -5.56
CA VAL A 52 23.27 12.60 -5.19
C VAL A 52 23.13 14.09 -5.53
N ASP A 53 22.75 14.38 -6.77
CA ASP A 53 22.58 15.73 -7.32
C ASP A 53 21.24 15.96 -8.02
N GLY A 54 20.40 14.92 -8.08
CA GLY A 54 19.06 14.96 -8.67
C GLY A 54 19.05 14.78 -10.18
N ARG A 55 20.18 14.74 -10.90
CA ARG A 55 20.21 14.78 -12.37
C ARG A 55 20.14 13.41 -13.05
N LEU A 56 20.17 12.31 -12.28
CA LEU A 56 19.98 10.92 -12.73
C LEU A 56 20.84 10.52 -13.95
N THR A 57 22.02 11.13 -14.12
CA THR A 57 22.85 10.98 -15.33
C THR A 57 23.74 9.74 -15.32
N GLU A 58 23.87 9.10 -14.17
CA GLU A 58 24.71 7.94 -13.94
C GLU A 58 24.32 6.77 -14.83
N ALA A 59 25.31 6.03 -15.32
CA ALA A 59 25.10 4.90 -16.23
C ALA A 59 24.14 3.84 -15.65
N ASP A 60 24.17 3.63 -14.34
CA ASP A 60 23.30 2.66 -13.68
C ASP A 60 21.85 3.15 -13.57
N TRP A 61 21.64 4.45 -13.34
CA TRP A 61 20.31 5.07 -13.44
C TRP A 61 19.71 4.99 -14.84
N GLN A 62 20.54 5.02 -15.88
CA GLN A 62 20.09 4.87 -17.27
C GLN A 62 19.71 3.42 -17.62
N LYS A 63 20.14 2.43 -16.82
CA LYS A 63 19.81 1.00 -17.00
C LYS A 63 18.64 0.56 -16.13
N ALA A 64 18.44 1.18 -14.97
CA ALA A 64 17.32 0.87 -14.07
C ALA A 64 15.99 1.14 -14.77
N ALA A 65 15.07 0.17 -14.70
CA ALA A 65 13.75 0.32 -15.28
C ALA A 65 12.94 1.38 -14.53
N TRP A 66 12.09 2.12 -15.22
CA TRP A 66 11.05 2.91 -14.55
C TRP A 66 9.96 2.00 -14.01
N THR A 67 9.32 2.41 -12.93
CA THR A 67 8.00 1.90 -12.53
C THR A 67 6.98 2.21 -13.60
N GLU A 68 5.82 1.57 -13.52
CA GLU A 68 4.64 2.09 -14.19
C GLU A 68 4.26 3.48 -13.62
N ASP A 69 3.63 4.29 -14.46
CA ASP A 69 3.18 5.65 -14.10
C ASP A 69 2.20 5.61 -12.93
N PHE A 70 2.25 6.64 -12.10
CA PHE A 70 1.37 6.74 -10.94
C PHE A 70 -0.10 6.78 -11.37
N GLU A 71 -0.97 6.29 -10.51
CA GLU A 71 -2.42 6.30 -10.69
C GLU A 71 -3.10 6.97 -9.49
N ASP A 72 -4.40 7.25 -9.60
CA ASP A 72 -5.19 7.73 -8.45
C ASP A 72 -5.11 6.71 -7.31
N ILE A 73 -4.96 7.18 -6.07
CA ILE A 73 -4.88 6.34 -4.86
C ILE A 73 -6.04 5.35 -4.70
N SER A 74 -7.22 5.73 -5.19
CA SER A 74 -8.43 4.90 -5.20
C SER A 74 -8.38 3.80 -6.26
N GLY A 75 -7.48 3.91 -7.24
CA GLY A 75 -7.17 2.90 -8.26
C GLY A 75 -8.17 2.84 -9.42
N LYS A 76 -8.37 1.62 -9.93
CA LYS A 76 -9.16 1.38 -11.15
C LYS A 76 -10.58 1.96 -11.05
N GLY A 77 -10.96 2.73 -12.05
CA GLY A 77 -12.28 3.36 -12.16
C GLY A 77 -12.27 4.86 -11.86
N PHE A 78 -11.17 5.37 -11.32
CA PHE A 78 -10.94 6.79 -11.08
C PHE A 78 -10.14 7.43 -12.22
N ALA A 79 -10.08 8.76 -12.22
CA ALA A 79 -9.36 9.51 -13.25
C ALA A 79 -7.86 9.18 -13.20
N ARG A 80 -7.21 9.15 -14.36
CA ARG A 80 -5.75 9.01 -14.38
C ARG A 80 -5.11 10.35 -14.07
N PRO A 81 -3.97 10.36 -13.35
CA PRO A 81 -3.14 11.54 -13.17
C PRO A 81 -2.92 12.30 -14.47
N LYS A 82 -3.03 13.62 -14.40
CA LYS A 82 -2.88 14.50 -15.56
C LYS A 82 -1.42 14.59 -16.01
N TYR A 83 -0.49 14.57 -15.05
CA TYR A 83 0.94 14.69 -15.31
C TYR A 83 1.65 13.38 -14.98
N LEU A 84 2.68 13.07 -15.76
CA LEU A 84 3.51 11.89 -15.53
C LEU A 84 4.18 11.96 -14.16
N THR A 85 4.14 10.86 -13.42
CA THR A 85 5.01 10.64 -12.25
C THR A 85 5.43 9.18 -12.24
N ARG A 86 6.72 8.92 -12.06
CA ARG A 86 7.30 7.57 -12.05
C ARG A 86 8.59 7.54 -11.24
N ALA A 87 8.96 6.35 -10.75
CA ALA A 87 10.16 6.16 -9.95
C ALA A 87 11.03 5.02 -10.49
N LYS A 88 12.27 4.91 -10.01
CA LYS A 88 13.16 3.78 -10.25
C LYS A 88 14.03 3.55 -9.02
N MET A 89 14.41 2.30 -8.80
CA MET A 89 15.10 1.88 -7.58
C MET A 89 16.30 1.00 -7.91
N MET A 90 17.36 1.14 -7.13
CA MET A 90 18.52 0.26 -7.13
C MET A 90 18.96 0.04 -5.69
N TRP A 91 19.85 -0.91 -5.44
CA TRP A 91 20.34 -1.16 -4.08
C TRP A 91 21.81 -1.61 -4.06
N ASP A 92 22.43 -1.57 -2.90
CA ASP A 92 23.69 -2.28 -2.61
C ASP A 92 23.66 -2.84 -1.18
N ASP A 93 24.81 -3.31 -0.67
CA ASP A 93 24.87 -3.89 0.66
C ASP A 93 24.61 -2.89 1.79
N ASP A 94 24.64 -1.58 1.52
CA ASP A 94 24.56 -0.51 2.52
C ASP A 94 23.30 0.33 2.39
N CYS A 95 22.77 0.52 1.18
CA CYS A 95 21.74 1.51 0.89
C CYS A 95 20.67 1.02 -0.10
N LEU A 96 19.47 1.56 0.07
CA LEU A 96 18.46 1.66 -0.98
C LEU A 96 18.64 3.01 -1.71
N TYR A 97 18.57 2.97 -3.04
CA TYR A 97 18.63 4.14 -3.91
C TYR A 97 17.28 4.32 -4.59
N ILE A 98 16.71 5.52 -4.50
CA ILE A 98 15.41 5.86 -5.10
C ILE A 98 15.60 7.10 -5.96
N ALA A 99 15.02 7.07 -7.15
CA ALA A 99 14.90 8.25 -8.00
C ALA A 99 13.47 8.38 -8.52
N ALA A 100 12.99 9.61 -8.65
CA ALA A 100 11.68 9.90 -9.22
C ALA A 100 11.75 11.03 -10.25
N GLU A 101 10.85 10.98 -11.22
CA GLU A 101 10.62 12.04 -12.20
C GLU A 101 9.15 12.45 -12.13
N LEU A 102 8.92 13.74 -11.96
CA LEU A 102 7.61 14.35 -11.83
C LEU A 102 7.47 15.42 -12.91
N GLU A 103 6.58 15.20 -13.88
CA GLU A 103 6.14 16.27 -14.78
C GLU A 103 5.32 17.28 -13.98
N GLU A 104 5.69 18.55 -14.05
CA GLU A 104 4.99 19.63 -13.36
C GLU A 104 5.18 20.93 -14.15
N PRO A 105 4.11 21.51 -14.72
CA PRO A 105 4.19 22.77 -15.45
C PRO A 105 4.24 24.03 -14.55
N ASN A 106 4.11 23.90 -13.23
CA ASN A 106 4.19 24.98 -12.26
C ASN A 106 4.81 24.49 -10.96
N ILE A 107 6.15 24.48 -10.89
CA ILE A 107 6.91 23.96 -9.76
C ILE A 107 6.94 25.02 -8.66
N THR A 108 6.32 24.68 -7.54
CA THR A 108 6.16 25.54 -6.37
C THR A 108 6.60 24.82 -5.11
N ALA A 109 7.42 25.52 -4.32
CA ALA A 109 7.81 25.09 -2.98
C ALA A 109 8.20 26.31 -2.14
N THR A 110 7.60 26.43 -0.96
CA THR A 110 7.78 27.56 -0.05
C THR A 110 8.22 27.14 1.35
N LEU A 111 8.01 25.88 1.70
CA LEU A 111 8.38 25.31 2.98
C LEU A 111 9.88 24.97 2.98
N THR A 112 10.57 25.42 4.02
CA THR A 112 12.05 25.42 4.06
C THR A 112 12.60 24.83 5.35
N ARG A 113 11.76 24.64 6.36
CA ARG A 113 12.20 24.06 7.63
C ARG A 113 11.98 22.57 7.57
N HIS A 114 12.97 21.83 8.07
CA HIS A 114 12.82 20.42 8.36
C HIS A 114 11.56 20.21 9.20
N ASP A 115 10.74 19.25 8.80
CA ASP A 115 9.44 18.90 9.41
C ASP A 115 8.33 19.95 9.32
N ASP A 116 8.40 20.85 8.34
CA ASP A 116 7.19 21.51 7.87
C ASP A 116 6.26 20.47 7.23
N ILE A 117 4.94 20.63 7.37
CA ILE A 117 3.96 19.75 6.74
C ILE A 117 3.98 20.00 5.22
N ILE A 118 4.73 19.19 4.46
CA ILE A 118 5.17 19.56 3.11
C ILE A 118 4.19 19.30 1.98
N TYR A 119 3.14 18.48 2.17
CA TYR A 119 2.12 18.16 1.15
C TYR A 119 1.36 19.36 0.55
N ARG A 120 1.59 20.57 1.07
CA ARG A 120 1.04 21.83 0.54
C ARG A 120 1.88 22.45 -0.57
N ASP A 121 3.14 22.05 -0.70
CA ASP A 121 4.00 22.35 -1.83
C ASP A 121 3.90 21.21 -2.87
N ASN A 122 4.58 21.34 -4.01
CA ASN A 122 4.85 20.16 -4.82
C ASN A 122 5.81 19.23 -4.08
N ASP A 123 5.33 18.01 -3.79
CA ASP A 123 6.01 17.04 -2.95
C ASP A 123 6.13 15.66 -3.61
N PHE A 124 6.99 14.84 -3.02
CA PHE A 124 7.17 13.45 -3.34
C PHE A 124 7.42 12.68 -2.05
N GLU A 125 6.57 11.68 -1.80
CA GLU A 125 6.54 10.91 -0.57
C GLU A 125 7.00 9.47 -0.84
N VAL A 126 7.76 8.89 0.09
CA VAL A 126 8.27 7.52 0.07
C VAL A 126 7.82 6.82 1.35
N PHE A 127 7.18 5.67 1.18
CA PHE A 127 6.65 4.85 2.27
C PHE A 127 7.33 3.50 2.29
N ILE A 128 7.87 3.07 3.44
CA ILE A 128 8.67 1.84 3.55
C ILE A 128 8.23 1.01 4.75
N ASP A 129 7.82 -0.22 4.50
CA ASP A 129 7.67 -1.30 5.49
C ASP A 129 8.71 -2.39 5.13
N PRO A 130 9.86 -2.43 5.83
CA PRO A 130 10.99 -3.28 5.47
C PRO A 130 10.78 -4.78 5.71
N ASP A 131 9.87 -5.19 6.60
CA ASP A 131 9.67 -6.59 6.99
C ASP A 131 8.27 -7.14 6.67
N ASP A 132 7.43 -6.35 5.99
CA ASP A 132 6.13 -6.79 5.44
C ASP A 132 5.17 -7.27 6.54
N ASP A 133 5.21 -6.61 7.69
CA ASP A 133 4.35 -6.93 8.83
C ASP A 133 3.22 -5.90 9.03
N GLY A 134 3.27 -4.75 8.34
CA GLY A 134 2.28 -3.69 8.40
C GLY A 134 2.38 -2.78 9.64
N GLU A 135 3.44 -2.91 10.45
CA GLU A 135 3.73 -2.10 11.63
C GLU A 135 5.12 -1.44 11.49
N CYS A 136 5.45 -0.51 12.41
CA CYS A 136 6.78 0.13 12.51
C CYS A 136 7.39 0.61 11.17
N TYR A 137 6.58 1.24 10.34
CA TYR A 137 6.94 1.65 8.99
C TYR A 137 7.27 3.14 8.91
N TYR A 138 7.88 3.55 7.81
CA TYR A 138 8.50 4.86 7.65
C TYR A 138 7.84 5.64 6.51
N GLU A 139 7.82 6.95 6.67
CA GLU A 139 7.41 7.94 5.67
C GLU A 139 8.52 8.99 5.55
N ILE A 140 8.88 9.32 4.33
CA ILE A 140 9.89 10.32 3.99
C ILE A 140 9.35 11.14 2.83
N GLU A 141 9.22 12.44 3.02
CA GLU A 141 8.69 13.37 2.04
C GLU A 141 9.77 14.42 1.67
N LEU A 142 9.80 14.81 0.39
CA LEU A 142 10.59 15.94 -0.09
C LEU A 142 9.72 16.89 -0.90
N ASN A 143 9.87 18.19 -0.70
CA ASN A 143 9.34 19.18 -1.64
C ASN A 143 10.37 19.53 -2.73
N ALA A 144 9.97 20.33 -3.73
CA ALA A 144 10.84 20.78 -4.80
C ALA A 144 12.05 21.64 -4.35
N LEU A 145 12.07 22.12 -3.10
CA LEU A 145 13.23 22.80 -2.47
C LEU A 145 14.22 21.82 -1.83
N ASN A 146 13.95 20.52 -1.88
CA ASN A 146 14.67 19.49 -1.14
C ASN A 146 14.54 19.65 0.40
N THR A 147 13.43 20.23 0.86
CA THR A 147 13.07 20.27 2.29
C THR A 147 12.50 18.90 2.67
N LEU A 148 13.03 18.32 3.74
CA LEU A 148 12.68 16.98 4.22
C LEU A 148 11.63 17.06 5.33
N PHE A 149 10.68 16.13 5.29
CA PHE A 149 9.86 15.73 6.42
C PHE A 149 9.94 14.22 6.53
N ASP A 150 10.21 13.68 7.71
CA ASP A 150 10.24 12.24 7.92
C ASP A 150 9.63 11.84 9.25
N LEU A 151 9.03 10.65 9.25
CA LEU A 151 8.40 10.10 10.44
C LEU A 151 8.36 8.58 10.37
N MET A 152 8.12 7.99 11.53
CA MET A 152 7.80 6.57 11.68
C MET A 152 6.39 6.43 12.24
N LEU A 153 5.61 5.47 11.75
CA LEU A 153 4.36 5.04 12.39
C LEU A 153 4.55 3.68 13.03
N ASN A 154 4.05 3.51 14.26
CA ASN A 154 4.06 2.19 14.87
C ASN A 154 3.05 1.23 14.22
N ARG A 155 1.97 1.73 13.62
CA ARG A 155 0.93 0.98 12.89
C ARG A 155 -0.03 1.96 12.18
N PRO A 156 -0.94 1.49 11.31
CA PRO A 156 -1.91 2.35 10.61
C PRO A 156 -2.81 3.21 11.51
N TYR A 157 -3.14 4.42 11.08
CA TYR A 157 -4.05 5.32 11.80
C TYR A 157 -5.43 4.71 12.06
N ARG A 158 -5.97 3.96 11.09
CA ARG A 158 -7.23 3.20 11.24
C ARG A 158 -7.21 2.20 12.39
N ASN A 159 -6.02 1.87 12.92
CA ASN A 159 -5.79 0.95 14.03
C ASN A 159 -5.26 1.69 15.27
N GLU A 160 -5.57 2.98 15.41
CA GLU A 160 -5.14 3.81 16.53
C GLU A 160 -3.60 3.84 16.63
N GLY A 161 -2.95 3.94 15.47
CA GLY A 161 -1.51 4.18 15.35
C GLY A 161 -1.13 5.61 15.69
N ASN A 162 0.12 5.79 16.12
CA ASN A 162 0.75 7.10 16.34
C ASN A 162 1.92 7.24 15.37
N PHE A 163 2.18 8.48 14.96
CA PHE A 163 3.40 8.84 14.25
C PHE A 163 4.42 9.44 15.22
N PHE A 164 5.69 9.34 14.83
CA PHE A 164 6.85 9.83 15.57
C PHE A 164 7.73 10.62 14.61
N ASP A 165 7.51 11.94 14.58
CA ASP A 165 8.30 12.93 13.83
C ASP A 165 9.63 13.29 14.52
N GLN A 166 9.98 12.59 15.61
CA GLN A 166 11.32 12.68 16.22
C GLN A 166 12.33 11.71 15.60
N TRP A 167 11.87 10.86 14.69
CA TRP A 167 12.74 9.99 13.92
C TRP A 167 13.21 10.74 12.68
N ASP A 168 14.37 11.38 12.78
CA ASP A 168 15.06 11.96 11.63
C ASP A 168 15.84 10.83 10.93
N CYS A 169 15.55 10.52 9.67
CA CYS A 169 16.09 9.36 8.94
C CYS A 169 17.63 9.37 8.94
N PRO A 170 18.31 8.51 9.76
CA PRO A 170 19.72 8.72 10.03
C PRO A 170 20.62 8.50 8.80
N GLY A 171 21.30 9.56 8.39
CA GLY A 171 22.30 9.50 7.31
C GLY A 171 21.71 9.47 5.91
N ILE A 172 20.41 9.78 5.76
CA ILE A 172 19.79 9.99 4.45
C ILE A 172 20.56 11.05 3.65
N LYS A 173 20.62 10.87 2.33
CA LYS A 173 21.07 11.92 1.41
C LYS A 173 20.01 12.13 0.35
N THR A 174 19.69 13.38 0.08
CA THR A 174 18.65 13.76 -0.87
C THR A 174 19.14 14.89 -1.77
N ALA A 175 18.66 14.89 -3.00
CA ALA A 175 18.82 16.01 -3.91
C ALA A 175 17.60 16.13 -4.82
N VAL A 176 17.32 17.37 -5.21
CA VAL A 176 16.31 17.73 -6.20
C VAL A 176 16.97 18.49 -7.34
N TYR A 177 16.57 18.15 -8.57
CA TYR A 177 16.89 18.94 -9.75
C TYR A 177 15.60 19.44 -10.40
N ILE A 178 15.58 20.73 -10.75
CA ILE A 178 14.44 21.40 -11.39
C ILE A 178 14.79 21.69 -12.85
N ASP A 179 13.89 21.30 -13.73
CA ASP A 179 13.91 21.57 -15.17
C ASP A 179 12.86 22.64 -15.49
N GLY A 180 13.14 23.85 -15.07
CA GLY A 180 12.18 24.96 -15.00
C GLY A 180 12.69 26.11 -14.12
N THR A 181 11.77 26.95 -13.65
CA THR A 181 12.03 28.01 -12.68
C THR A 181 11.10 27.92 -11.48
N LEU A 182 11.69 27.62 -10.32
CA LEU A 182 10.95 27.46 -9.06
C LEU A 182 10.18 28.74 -8.68
N ASN A 183 8.92 28.58 -8.26
CA ASN A 183 8.05 29.65 -7.74
C ASN A 183 7.80 30.79 -8.75
N ASN A 184 7.75 30.48 -10.04
CA ASN A 184 7.46 31.44 -11.08
C ASN A 184 6.16 31.09 -11.83
N ASP A 185 5.07 31.75 -11.47
CA ASP A 185 3.77 31.51 -12.10
C ASP A 185 3.63 32.13 -13.51
N THR A 186 4.67 32.84 -13.97
CA THR A 186 4.65 33.54 -15.27
C THR A 186 5.19 32.70 -16.43
N ASP A 187 5.81 31.56 -16.16
CA ASP A 187 6.27 30.62 -17.19
C ASP A 187 5.67 29.21 -17.02
N LYS A 188 6.30 28.25 -17.69
CA LYS A 188 5.90 26.85 -17.68
C LYS A 188 7.14 25.99 -17.53
N ASP A 189 7.14 25.21 -16.47
CA ASP A 189 8.18 24.24 -16.17
C ASP A 189 7.96 22.94 -16.96
N ARG A 190 8.96 22.06 -16.96
CA ARG A 190 8.87 20.73 -17.57
C ARG A 190 8.72 19.65 -16.53
N SER A 191 9.65 19.58 -15.59
CA SER A 191 9.69 18.53 -14.59
C SER A 191 10.65 18.88 -13.45
N TRP A 192 10.57 18.08 -12.41
CA TRP A 192 11.62 17.99 -11.41
C TRP A 192 11.90 16.52 -11.10
N THR A 193 13.10 16.28 -10.57
CA THR A 193 13.57 14.94 -10.23
C THR A 193 14.03 14.91 -8.78
N VAL A 194 13.77 13.78 -8.15
CA VAL A 194 14.19 13.47 -6.79
C VAL A 194 15.23 12.36 -6.84
N GLU A 195 16.25 12.45 -6.02
CA GLU A 195 17.22 11.38 -5.80
C GLU A 195 17.47 11.20 -4.30
N MET A 196 17.30 9.98 -3.80
CA MET A 196 17.47 9.63 -2.39
C MET A 196 18.41 8.43 -2.21
N VAL A 197 19.23 8.51 -1.17
CA VAL A 197 20.04 7.40 -0.66
C VAL A 197 19.60 7.15 0.78
N ILE A 198 18.98 6.00 1.01
CA ILE A 198 18.48 5.58 2.31
C ILE A 198 19.42 4.51 2.86
N PRO A 199 20.23 4.82 3.89
CA PRO A 199 21.08 3.82 4.53
C PRO A 199 20.23 2.73 5.15
N LYS A 200 20.58 1.47 4.95
CA LYS A 200 19.80 0.33 5.47
C LYS A 200 19.48 0.47 6.97
N ASN A 201 20.47 0.88 7.76
CA ASN A 201 20.31 1.02 9.22
C ASN A 201 19.35 2.13 9.65
N SER A 202 18.91 3.04 8.76
CA SER A 202 17.91 4.05 9.11
C SER A 202 16.51 3.45 9.23
N VAL A 203 16.21 2.43 8.42
CA VAL A 203 14.89 1.78 8.31
C VAL A 203 14.92 0.34 8.84
N LYS A 204 15.55 0.13 10.00
CA LYS A 204 15.74 -1.19 10.58
C LYS A 204 14.70 -1.47 11.68
N THR A 205 13.85 -2.48 11.47
CA THR A 205 12.78 -2.89 12.39
C THR A 205 13.14 -4.09 13.28
N SER A 206 14.12 -4.91 12.89
CA SER A 206 14.53 -6.12 13.63
C SER A 206 16.05 -6.33 13.66
N PHE A 207 16.57 -7.35 14.36
CA PHE A 207 18.02 -7.59 14.45
C PHE A 207 18.68 -7.88 13.10
N GLU A 208 18.03 -8.71 12.28
CA GLU A 208 18.47 -9.02 10.91
C GLU A 208 17.92 -7.97 9.95
N HIS A 209 18.77 -7.48 9.05
CA HIS A 209 18.35 -6.44 8.13
C HIS A 209 17.69 -7.04 6.89
N PRO A 210 16.49 -6.60 6.49
CA PRO A 210 15.78 -7.18 5.36
C PRO A 210 16.36 -6.77 3.99
N LEU A 211 17.19 -5.72 3.90
CA LEU A 211 17.96 -5.37 2.68
C LEU A 211 19.00 -6.43 2.34
N LYS A 212 18.57 -7.48 1.64
CA LYS A 212 19.38 -8.63 1.23
C LYS A 212 18.81 -9.21 -0.04
N ALA A 213 19.68 -9.72 -0.90
CA ALA A 213 19.26 -10.38 -2.14
C ALA A 213 18.27 -11.52 -1.84
N GLY A 214 17.17 -11.56 -2.57
CA GLY A 214 16.09 -12.53 -2.40
C GLY A 214 14.98 -12.08 -1.43
N ASN A 215 15.18 -11.02 -0.65
CA ASN A 215 14.14 -10.46 0.21
C ASN A 215 13.24 -9.46 -0.54
N CYS A 216 12.09 -9.18 0.04
CA CYS A 216 11.15 -8.16 -0.42
C CYS A 216 10.87 -7.14 0.69
N TRP A 217 10.76 -5.87 0.31
CA TRP A 217 10.13 -4.83 1.13
C TRP A 217 8.74 -4.50 0.60
N ARG A 218 7.95 -3.88 1.45
CA ARG A 218 6.78 -3.11 1.06
C ARG A 218 7.23 -1.68 0.86
N ILE A 219 6.97 -1.14 -0.34
CA ILE A 219 7.31 0.24 -0.66
C ILE A 219 6.19 0.86 -1.48
N ASN A 220 5.93 2.14 -1.26
CA ASN A 220 5.08 2.90 -2.16
C ASN A 220 5.52 4.35 -2.23
N PHE A 221 4.93 5.06 -3.18
CA PHE A 221 5.25 6.44 -3.47
C PHE A 221 3.96 7.21 -3.65
N SER A 222 3.97 8.47 -3.24
CA SER A 222 2.87 9.40 -3.44
C SER A 222 3.39 10.74 -3.96
N ARG A 223 2.50 11.45 -4.64
CA ARG A 223 2.59 12.86 -4.97
C ARG A 223 1.23 13.46 -4.64
N VAL A 224 1.22 14.51 -3.83
CA VAL A 224 0.01 15.29 -3.60
C VAL A 224 -0.07 16.40 -4.63
N GLU A 225 -1.23 16.50 -5.29
CA GLU A 225 -1.42 17.40 -6.40
C GLU A 225 -2.63 18.31 -6.18
N TRP A 226 -2.45 19.62 -6.42
CA TRP A 226 -3.43 20.66 -6.10
C TRP A 226 -4.07 21.27 -7.36
N LEU A 227 -4.45 20.42 -8.32
CA LEU A 227 -5.18 20.86 -9.53
C LEU A 227 -6.60 21.33 -9.22
N SER A 228 -7.22 20.78 -8.18
CA SER A 228 -8.55 21.17 -7.71
C SER A 228 -8.69 20.95 -6.20
N LYS A 229 -9.87 21.20 -5.63
CA LYS A 229 -10.19 20.87 -4.22
C LYS A 229 -11.26 19.77 -4.18
N PRO A 230 -11.12 18.72 -3.36
CA PRO A 230 -9.93 18.39 -2.54
C PRO A 230 -8.70 18.06 -3.40
N GLU A 231 -7.53 17.98 -2.77
CA GLU A 231 -6.29 17.52 -3.39
C GLU A 231 -6.42 16.13 -4.02
N GLU A 232 -5.61 15.88 -5.04
CA GLU A 232 -5.48 14.59 -5.69
C GLU A 232 -4.25 13.87 -5.13
N ASN A 233 -4.37 12.57 -4.86
CA ASN A 233 -3.27 11.75 -4.37
C ASN A 233 -2.92 10.74 -5.47
N TRP A 234 -1.74 10.90 -6.06
CA TRP A 234 -1.27 10.04 -7.14
C TRP A 234 -0.17 9.14 -6.60
N VAL A 235 -0.34 7.83 -6.75
CA VAL A 235 0.53 6.84 -6.12
C VAL A 235 1.04 5.80 -7.10
N TRP A 236 2.17 5.16 -6.80
CA TRP A 236 2.64 4.05 -7.62
C TRP A 236 1.71 2.85 -7.52
N SER A 237 1.43 2.34 -6.31
CA SER A 237 0.50 1.23 -6.08
C SER A 237 -0.76 1.75 -5.39
N ALA A 238 -1.91 1.70 -6.06
CA ALA A 238 -3.17 2.16 -5.48
C ALA A 238 -3.56 1.37 -4.23
N THR A 239 -3.98 2.06 -3.17
CA THR A 239 -4.47 1.43 -1.93
C THR A 239 -5.95 1.06 -2.01
N GLY A 240 -6.68 1.70 -2.92
CA GLY A 240 -8.12 1.50 -3.12
C GLY A 240 -8.99 2.37 -2.22
N ALA A 241 -8.38 3.26 -1.44
CA ALA A 241 -9.02 4.27 -0.61
C ALA A 241 -8.17 5.54 -0.60
N ILE A 242 -8.73 6.69 -0.24
CA ILE A 242 -7.94 7.91 0.01
C ILE A 242 -7.31 7.76 1.41
N ASP A 243 -6.36 6.83 1.50
CA ASP A 243 -5.61 6.47 2.71
C ASP A 243 -4.29 5.83 2.26
N MET A 244 -3.20 6.56 2.44
CA MET A 244 -1.86 6.10 2.07
C MET A 244 -1.27 5.16 3.13
N HIS A 245 -1.75 5.23 4.38
CA HIS A 245 -1.30 4.42 5.52
C HIS A 245 -1.94 3.02 5.54
N MET A 246 -1.99 2.39 4.36
CA MET A 246 -2.41 1.01 4.13
C MET A 246 -1.21 0.18 3.64
N PRO A 247 -0.21 -0.12 4.50
CA PRO A 247 1.03 -0.81 4.12
C PRO A 247 0.79 -2.16 3.43
N GLU A 248 -0.33 -2.80 3.73
CA GLU A 248 -0.74 -4.04 3.09
C GLU A 248 -1.10 -3.93 1.59
N ARG A 249 -1.21 -2.70 1.09
CA ARG A 249 -1.52 -2.35 -0.31
C ARG A 249 -0.37 -1.70 -1.06
N TRP A 250 0.72 -1.36 -0.37
CA TRP A 250 1.94 -0.84 -0.98
C TRP A 250 2.54 -1.83 -1.99
N GLY A 251 3.42 -1.38 -2.86
CA GLY A 251 4.06 -2.29 -3.81
C GLY A 251 5.08 -3.22 -3.15
N TYR A 252 5.54 -4.23 -3.89
CA TYR A 252 6.64 -5.09 -3.47
C TYR A 252 7.95 -4.66 -4.14
N LEU A 253 9.00 -4.46 -3.35
CA LEU A 253 10.35 -4.21 -3.82
C LEU A 253 11.21 -5.45 -3.62
N TYR A 254 11.47 -6.20 -4.68
CA TYR A 254 12.31 -7.39 -4.65
C TYR A 254 13.78 -7.02 -4.88
N PHE A 255 14.66 -7.45 -3.98
CA PHE A 255 16.10 -7.22 -4.10
C PHE A 255 16.77 -8.33 -4.91
N SER A 256 17.07 -8.05 -6.18
CA SER A 256 17.83 -8.97 -7.03
C SER A 256 19.30 -9.01 -6.64
N GLY A 257 19.90 -10.21 -6.65
CA GLY A 257 21.35 -10.37 -6.53
C GLY A 257 22.13 -10.01 -7.81
N LYS A 258 21.45 -9.74 -8.92
CA LYS A 258 22.06 -9.34 -10.20
C LYS A 258 22.38 -7.85 -10.21
N THR A 259 23.37 -7.47 -11.00
CA THR A 259 23.71 -6.08 -11.30
C THR A 259 22.70 -5.46 -12.26
N VAL A 260 22.44 -4.16 -12.11
CA VAL A 260 21.55 -3.40 -13.00
C VAL A 260 22.04 -3.46 -14.46
N GLY A 261 21.13 -3.84 -15.36
CA GLY A 261 21.40 -4.00 -16.79
C GLY A 261 22.05 -5.32 -17.20
N GLU A 262 22.34 -6.25 -16.28
CA GLU A 262 22.94 -7.56 -16.59
C GLU A 262 21.91 -8.70 -16.73
N GLY A 263 20.61 -8.38 -16.73
CA GLY A 263 19.54 -9.34 -16.98
C GLY A 263 18.20 -8.90 -16.40
N THR A 264 17.26 -9.84 -16.37
CA THR A 264 15.94 -9.66 -15.76
C THR A 264 15.68 -10.75 -14.72
N ASP A 265 14.98 -10.39 -13.65
CA ASP A 265 14.33 -11.29 -12.71
C ASP A 265 12.84 -11.00 -12.66
N GLU A 266 12.07 -12.00 -12.22
CA GLU A 266 10.68 -11.82 -11.85
C GLU A 266 10.58 -11.60 -10.34
N VAL A 267 9.56 -10.86 -9.90
CA VAL A 267 9.32 -10.67 -8.47
C VAL A 267 8.90 -11.98 -7.84
N ILE A 268 9.57 -12.33 -6.74
CA ILE A 268 9.18 -13.44 -5.88
C ILE A 268 8.42 -12.85 -4.68
N PHE A 269 7.10 -13.03 -4.65
CA PHE A 269 6.30 -12.60 -3.51
C PHE A 269 6.73 -13.36 -2.24
N PRO A 270 6.82 -12.68 -1.09
CA PRO A 270 7.29 -13.30 0.15
C PRO A 270 6.30 -14.33 0.71
N HIS A 271 5.05 -14.37 0.23
CA HIS A 271 4.01 -15.24 0.75
C HIS A 271 3.00 -15.66 -0.32
N ASP A 272 2.18 -16.68 -0.03
CA ASP A 272 1.05 -17.06 -0.88
C ASP A 272 0.02 -15.91 -0.96
N MET A 273 -0.09 -15.30 -2.14
CA MET A 273 -0.97 -14.16 -2.38
C MET A 273 -2.45 -14.49 -2.28
N ASN A 274 -2.87 -15.76 -2.46
CA ASN A 274 -4.26 -16.16 -2.26
C ASN A 274 -4.62 -16.16 -0.77
N LEU A 275 -3.72 -16.68 0.07
CA LEU A 275 -3.90 -16.67 1.52
C LEU A 275 -3.84 -15.25 2.08
N TYR A 276 -2.90 -14.44 1.60
CA TYR A 276 -2.80 -13.02 1.93
C TYR A 276 -4.10 -12.28 1.59
N ARG A 277 -4.62 -12.49 0.37
CA ARG A 277 -5.88 -11.89 -0.08
C ARG A 277 -7.07 -12.30 0.80
N LEU A 278 -7.16 -13.58 1.19
CA LEU A 278 -8.24 -14.06 2.05
C LEU A 278 -8.15 -13.48 3.48
N LEU A 279 -6.94 -13.45 4.07
CA LEU A 279 -6.72 -12.87 5.39
C LEU A 279 -7.13 -11.41 5.44
N TRP A 280 -6.74 -10.62 4.45
CA TRP A 280 -7.13 -9.21 4.38
C TRP A 280 -8.61 -9.01 4.07
N ALA A 281 -9.25 -9.85 3.26
CA ALA A 281 -10.70 -9.81 3.09
C ALA A 281 -11.43 -10.02 4.43
N MET A 282 -10.94 -10.97 5.24
CA MET A 282 -11.46 -11.20 6.58
C MET A 282 -11.14 -10.03 7.53
N TYR A 283 -9.96 -9.43 7.43
CA TYR A 283 -9.62 -8.23 8.20
C TYR A 283 -10.57 -7.07 7.90
N TYR A 284 -10.86 -6.78 6.63
CA TYR A 284 -11.80 -5.72 6.28
C TYR A 284 -13.23 -6.03 6.71
N ALA A 285 -13.61 -7.31 6.76
CA ALA A 285 -14.87 -7.73 7.38
C ALA A 285 -14.92 -7.45 8.88
N GLN A 286 -13.81 -7.65 9.58
CA GLN A 286 -13.69 -7.29 10.99
C GLN A 286 -13.77 -5.78 11.21
N ALA A 287 -13.04 -4.99 10.42
CA ALA A 287 -13.08 -3.53 10.49
C ALA A 287 -14.51 -2.98 10.27
N GLU A 288 -15.20 -3.47 9.24
CA GLU A 288 -16.57 -3.06 8.95
C GLU A 288 -17.56 -3.48 10.07
N ALA A 289 -17.42 -4.69 10.63
CA ALA A 289 -18.25 -5.15 11.74
C ALA A 289 -18.05 -4.27 12.98
N ARG A 290 -16.80 -3.92 13.28
CA ARG A 290 -16.42 -3.04 14.39
C ARG A 290 -16.99 -1.64 14.21
N GLU A 291 -16.88 -1.07 13.01
CA GLU A 291 -17.45 0.23 12.68
C GLU A 291 -18.98 0.26 12.87
N LYS A 292 -19.69 -0.77 12.37
CA LYS A 292 -21.16 -0.81 12.40
C LYS A 292 -21.74 -1.13 13.77
N THR A 293 -21.08 -1.96 14.57
CA THR A 293 -21.67 -2.55 15.78
C THR A 293 -20.87 -2.27 17.05
N GLY A 294 -19.68 -1.70 16.93
CA GLY A 294 -18.73 -1.57 18.03
C GLY A 294 -18.12 -2.90 18.47
N LYS A 295 -18.25 -3.99 17.70
CA LYS A 295 -17.75 -5.33 18.04
C LYS A 295 -17.17 -6.07 16.82
N TYR A 296 -16.20 -6.93 17.06
CA TYR A 296 -15.69 -7.86 16.06
C TYR A 296 -16.60 -9.10 15.91
N LEU A 297 -16.53 -9.74 14.74
CA LEU A 297 -17.10 -11.06 14.48
C LEU A 297 -16.40 -12.11 15.34
N LEU A 298 -17.19 -12.98 15.96
CA LEU A 298 -16.69 -13.97 16.93
C LEU A 298 -16.59 -15.39 16.35
N GLN A 299 -17.23 -15.66 15.21
CA GLN A 299 -17.22 -16.99 14.58
C GLN A 299 -16.85 -16.89 13.10
N ILE A 300 -16.13 -17.91 12.58
CA ILE A 300 -15.79 -18.00 11.16
C ILE A 300 -17.06 -18.01 10.27
N ALA A 301 -18.15 -18.61 10.76
CA ALA A 301 -19.42 -18.64 10.04
C ALA A 301 -19.98 -17.24 9.74
N ASP A 302 -19.68 -16.25 10.60
CA ASP A 302 -20.19 -14.88 10.47
C ASP A 302 -19.55 -14.12 9.30
N PHE A 303 -18.41 -14.59 8.79
CA PHE A 303 -17.74 -14.01 7.61
C PHE A 303 -18.47 -14.34 6.31
N GLY A 304 -19.35 -15.35 6.31
CA GLY A 304 -20.11 -15.73 5.12
C GLY A 304 -19.25 -16.19 3.94
N LEU A 305 -18.11 -16.85 4.20
CA LEU A 305 -17.15 -17.27 3.16
C LEU A 305 -17.83 -18.13 2.08
N GLY A 306 -17.82 -17.64 0.85
CA GLY A 306 -18.35 -18.31 -0.33
C GLY A 306 -17.38 -19.34 -0.92
N ASP A 307 -17.79 -20.00 -1.99
CA ASP A 307 -16.96 -21.01 -2.66
C ASP A 307 -15.69 -20.40 -3.28
N GLU A 308 -15.78 -19.18 -3.82
CA GLU A 308 -14.62 -18.43 -4.33
C GLU A 308 -13.59 -18.14 -3.22
N ASP A 309 -14.03 -17.80 -2.01
CA ASP A 309 -13.13 -17.52 -0.88
C ASP A 309 -12.47 -18.80 -0.36
N LYS A 310 -13.24 -19.89 -0.26
CA LYS A 310 -12.73 -21.21 0.17
C LYS A 310 -11.74 -21.79 -0.84
N ALA A 311 -11.90 -21.50 -2.13
CA ALA A 311 -10.99 -21.94 -3.17
C ALA A 311 -9.58 -21.32 -3.05
N LEU A 312 -9.42 -20.22 -2.31
CA LEU A 312 -8.11 -19.61 -2.02
C LEU A 312 -7.30 -20.42 -0.99
N LEU A 313 -7.93 -21.31 -0.22
CA LEU A 313 -7.26 -22.14 0.77
C LEU A 313 -6.70 -23.40 0.09
N PRO A 314 -5.38 -23.67 0.19
CA PRO A 314 -4.82 -24.95 -0.20
C PRO A 314 -5.50 -26.11 0.54
N GLY A 315 -5.62 -27.26 -0.12
CA GLY A 315 -6.22 -28.46 0.48
C GLY A 315 -5.58 -28.84 1.81
N GLY A 316 -6.40 -29.13 2.83
CA GLY A 316 -5.93 -29.46 4.17
C GLY A 316 -5.56 -28.27 5.05
N SER A 317 -5.70 -27.04 4.55
CA SER A 317 -5.48 -25.83 5.37
C SER A 317 -6.49 -25.73 6.51
N GLN A 318 -6.04 -25.20 7.65
CA GLN A 318 -6.87 -24.95 8.83
C GLN A 318 -7.01 -23.45 9.04
N LEU A 319 -8.23 -22.94 8.85
CA LEU A 319 -8.60 -21.56 9.19
C LEU A 319 -9.11 -21.51 10.64
N ARG A 320 -8.53 -20.64 11.45
CA ARG A 320 -8.90 -20.40 12.84
C ARG A 320 -9.13 -18.91 13.10
N LEU A 321 -10.11 -18.61 13.93
CA LEU A 321 -10.36 -17.29 14.48
C LEU A 321 -10.29 -17.38 16.01
N GLU A 322 -9.49 -16.49 16.60
CA GLU A 322 -9.47 -16.23 18.04
C GLU A 322 -9.96 -14.79 18.22
N ALA A 323 -11.16 -14.59 18.78
CA ALA A 323 -11.79 -13.27 18.83
C ALA A 323 -12.57 -13.02 20.13
N THR A 324 -12.56 -11.75 20.53
CA THR A 324 -13.44 -11.14 21.53
C THR A 324 -14.13 -9.93 20.88
N ASP A 325 -15.00 -9.22 21.63
CA ASP A 325 -15.61 -7.99 21.14
C ASP A 325 -14.60 -6.91 20.75
N THR A 326 -13.36 -6.96 21.27
CA THR A 326 -12.34 -5.90 21.16
C THR A 326 -11.02 -6.32 20.54
N MET A 327 -10.77 -7.62 20.34
CA MET A 327 -9.54 -8.11 19.72
C MET A 327 -9.85 -9.32 18.85
N PHE A 328 -9.08 -9.50 17.79
CA PHE A 328 -9.08 -10.74 17.03
C PHE A 328 -7.69 -11.13 16.54
N LYS A 329 -7.56 -12.41 16.20
CA LYS A 329 -6.47 -12.98 15.40
C LYS A 329 -7.04 -14.03 14.47
N ILE A 330 -6.79 -13.87 13.18
CA ILE A 330 -7.10 -14.85 12.14
C ILE A 330 -5.81 -15.62 11.87
N THR A 331 -5.90 -16.95 11.77
CA THR A 331 -4.76 -17.81 11.47
C THR A 331 -5.11 -18.82 10.38
N ILE A 332 -4.27 -18.93 9.36
CA ILE A 332 -4.34 -19.98 8.35
C ILE A 332 -3.08 -20.84 8.47
N LYS A 333 -3.25 -22.11 8.80
CA LYS A 333 -2.18 -23.10 8.82
C LYS A 333 -2.26 -23.97 7.57
N THR A 334 -1.18 -24.01 6.78
CA THR A 334 -1.02 -24.89 5.63
C THR A 334 -0.17 -26.11 6.01
N SER A 335 0.26 -26.91 5.03
CA SER A 335 1.17 -28.04 5.26
C SER A 335 2.58 -27.61 5.65
N GLY A 336 3.04 -26.43 5.21
CA GLY A 336 4.41 -25.96 5.40
C GLY A 336 4.55 -24.64 6.16
N GLU A 337 3.48 -23.87 6.32
CA GLU A 337 3.54 -22.52 6.88
C GLU A 337 2.31 -22.20 7.74
N VAL A 338 2.47 -21.18 8.59
CA VAL A 338 1.39 -20.55 9.34
C VAL A 338 1.38 -19.07 9.02
N TYR A 339 0.23 -18.59 8.62
CA TYR A 339 -0.07 -17.19 8.38
C TYR A 339 -0.99 -16.68 9.49
N SER A 340 -0.75 -15.47 10.00
CA SER A 340 -1.69 -14.83 10.90
C SER A 340 -1.79 -13.33 10.67
N LEU A 341 -2.98 -12.79 10.94
CA LEU A 341 -3.27 -11.37 10.89
C LEU A 341 -4.15 -11.02 12.10
N ASP A 342 -3.79 -9.98 12.84
CA ASP A 342 -4.53 -9.56 14.03
C ASP A 342 -5.21 -8.19 13.86
N HIS A 343 -5.88 -7.75 14.93
CA HIS A 343 -6.65 -6.51 14.98
C HIS A 343 -5.83 -5.23 14.85
N ASN A 344 -4.50 -5.29 15.00
CA ASN A 344 -3.62 -4.15 14.72
C ASN A 344 -3.16 -4.11 13.26
N SER A 345 -3.63 -5.07 12.47
CA SER A 345 -3.19 -5.35 11.10
C SER A 345 -1.75 -5.87 10.99
N HIS A 346 -1.21 -6.41 12.07
CA HIS A 346 0.09 -7.05 12.09
C HIS A 346 0.02 -8.42 11.39
N PHE A 347 0.70 -8.53 10.26
CA PHE A 347 0.77 -9.74 9.43
C PHE A 347 2.03 -10.53 9.74
N VAL A 348 1.89 -11.86 9.88
CA VAL A 348 3.02 -12.73 10.20
C VAL A 348 2.95 -13.99 9.36
N ARG A 349 4.07 -14.33 8.71
CA ARG A 349 4.32 -15.63 8.08
C ARG A 349 5.41 -16.38 8.85
N LYS A 350 5.17 -17.64 9.17
CA LYS A 350 6.17 -18.52 9.79
C LYS A 350 6.22 -19.88 9.10
N PRO A 351 7.40 -20.43 8.80
CA PRO A 351 7.52 -21.82 8.41
C PRO A 351 7.08 -22.72 9.58
N LEU A 352 6.42 -23.82 9.28
CA LEU A 352 6.24 -24.91 10.22
C LEU A 352 7.58 -25.60 10.37
N GLU A 353 8.18 -25.51 11.56
CA GLU A 353 9.37 -26.28 11.86
C GLU A 353 9.11 -27.76 11.54
N SER A 354 9.98 -28.36 10.72
CA SER A 354 9.97 -29.81 10.56
C SER A 354 10.14 -30.40 11.96
N LYS A 355 9.16 -31.16 12.44
CA LYS A 355 9.39 -32.04 13.59
C LYS A 355 10.61 -32.89 13.24
N GLN A 356 11.76 -32.58 13.84
CA GLN A 356 12.97 -33.39 13.74
C GLN A 356 12.73 -34.78 14.33
#